data_AF-A0AAP8TP56-F1
#
_entry.id   AF-A0AAP8TP56-F1
#
_cell.length_a   1.000
_cell.length_b   1.000
_cell.length_c   1.000
_cell.angle_alpha   90.00
_cell.angle_beta   90.00
_cell.angle_gamma   90.00
#
_symmetry.space_group_name_H-M   'P 1'
#
loop_
_entity.id
_entity.type
_entity.pdbx_description
1 polymer ?
#
loop_
_entity_poly.entity_id
_entity_poly.type
_entity_poly.pdbx_seq_one_letter_code
_entity_poly.pdbx_strand_id
1 'polypeptide(L)'
;MEYLKIFRAAGEATASAPLYLCQETQDQLMNWQRLPVEQMQAEIVNDIQANDRFEFLAIDDAGKLRAMMVLYVDYDPHYGSVIYTRYAFSAEPQALTQGYRWMKQLAKSLNLNGFIITRQIAANKIVSKFNELHKQM
;
A
#
# COMPACT_ATOMS: atom_id res chain seq x y z
N MET A 1 -18.47 -5.59 4.18
CA MET A 1 -17.04 -5.34 3.89
C MET A 1 -16.24 -5.31 5.17
N GLU A 2 -15.32 -6.25 5.29
CA GLU A 2 -14.40 -6.45 6.40
C GLU A 2 -13.05 -5.74 6.12
N TYR A 3 -12.39 -5.26 7.17
CA TYR A 3 -11.08 -4.63 7.07
C TYR A 3 -10.06 -5.31 7.98
N LEU A 4 -9.04 -5.91 7.39
CA LEU A 4 -7.90 -6.48 8.12
C LEU A 4 -6.77 -5.47 8.19
N LYS A 5 -6.12 -5.41 9.35
CA LYS A 5 -5.00 -4.51 9.69
C LYS A 5 -3.92 -5.33 10.35
N ILE A 6 -2.87 -5.66 9.61
CA ILE A 6 -1.91 -6.70 10.00
C ILE A 6 -0.51 -6.10 9.98
N PHE A 7 0.30 -6.40 10.99
CA PHE A 7 1.75 -6.24 10.90
C PHE A 7 2.36 -7.56 10.44
N ARG A 8 3.33 -7.50 9.53
CA ARG A 8 4.11 -8.63 9.08
C ARG A 8 5.59 -8.31 9.17
N ALA A 9 6.37 -9.22 9.73
CA ALA A 9 7.82 -9.14 9.70
C ALA A 9 8.35 -9.53 8.30
N ALA A 10 9.57 -9.11 8.00
CA ALA A 10 10.31 -9.55 6.83
C ALA A 10 10.39 -11.09 6.80
N GLY A 11 10.20 -11.67 5.61
CA GLY A 11 10.14 -13.11 5.36
C GLY A 11 8.76 -13.74 5.58
N GLU A 12 7.81 -13.07 6.22
CA GLU A 12 6.45 -13.60 6.34
C GLU A 12 5.67 -13.50 5.03
N ALA A 13 4.83 -14.50 4.74
CA ALA A 13 3.98 -14.50 3.55
C ALA A 13 3.01 -13.30 3.54
N THR A 14 2.75 -12.79 2.34
CA THR A 14 1.76 -11.71 2.11
C THR A 14 0.52 -12.26 1.40
N ALA A 15 -0.66 -11.76 1.80
CA ALA A 15 -1.89 -11.96 1.03
C ALA A 15 -2.12 -10.81 0.02
N SER A 16 -1.21 -9.83 0.02
CA SER A 16 -1.19 -8.71 -0.90
C SER A 16 -0.59 -9.14 -2.25
N ALA A 17 -1.08 -8.57 -3.35
CA ALA A 17 -0.76 -8.93 -4.75
C ALA A 17 -1.31 -10.27 -5.29
N PRO A 18 -2.63 -10.52 -5.22
CA PRO A 18 -3.24 -11.64 -5.95
C PRO A 18 -3.11 -11.48 -7.47
N LEU A 19 -2.97 -12.62 -8.16
CA LEU A 19 -2.63 -12.71 -9.59
C LEU A 19 -3.58 -11.91 -10.50
N TYR A 20 -4.88 -11.90 -10.19
CA TYR A 20 -5.86 -11.16 -10.99
C TYR A 20 -5.59 -9.64 -11.00
N LEU A 21 -5.04 -9.08 -9.92
CA LEU A 21 -4.66 -7.68 -9.84
C LEU A 21 -3.43 -7.37 -10.68
N CYS A 22 -2.46 -8.29 -10.70
CA CYS A 22 -1.31 -8.19 -11.58
C CYS A 22 -1.74 -8.24 -13.05
N GLN A 23 -2.70 -9.11 -13.41
CA GLN A 23 -3.27 -9.17 -14.76
C GLN A 23 -3.96 -7.86 -15.14
N GLU A 24 -4.90 -7.37 -14.32
CA GLU A 24 -5.62 -6.12 -14.57
C GLU A 24 -4.67 -4.92 -14.70
N THR A 25 -3.59 -4.91 -13.91
CA THR A 25 -2.55 -3.86 -14.00
C THR A 25 -1.74 -3.98 -15.28
N GLN A 26 -1.31 -5.20 -15.65
CA GLN A 26 -0.55 -5.46 -16.88
C GLN A 26 -1.33 -5.04 -18.13
N ASP A 27 -2.64 -5.25 -18.15
CA ASP A 27 -3.51 -4.90 -19.28
C ASP A 27 -3.53 -3.40 -19.57
N GLN A 28 -3.27 -2.57 -18.56
CA GLN A 28 -3.20 -1.10 -18.68
C GLN A 28 -1.82 -0.59 -19.11
N LEU A 29 -0.78 -1.45 -19.10
CA LEU A 29 0.58 -1.09 -19.49
C LEU A 29 0.79 -1.22 -21.01
N MET A 30 1.71 -0.42 -21.55
CA MET A 30 2.17 -0.57 -22.94
C MET A 30 2.88 -1.91 -23.12
N ASN A 31 2.79 -2.52 -24.31
CA ASN A 31 3.33 -3.86 -24.56
C ASN A 31 4.81 -4.04 -24.13
N TRP A 32 5.65 -3.02 -24.32
CA TRP A 32 7.06 -3.06 -23.95
C TRP A 32 7.31 -2.98 -22.43
N GLN A 33 6.30 -2.61 -21.64
CA GLN A 33 6.33 -2.57 -20.16
C GLN A 33 5.78 -3.86 -19.53
N ARG A 34 5.27 -4.79 -20.34
CA ARG A 34 4.63 -6.02 -19.85
C ARG A 34 5.68 -7.09 -19.55
N LEU A 35 5.85 -7.40 -18.27
CA LEU A 35 6.42 -8.68 -17.83
C LEU A 35 5.32 -9.74 -17.82
N PRO A 36 5.60 -11.05 -18.00
CA PRO A 36 4.64 -12.12 -17.71
C PRO A 36 3.97 -11.90 -16.34
N VAL A 37 2.66 -12.15 -16.22
CA VAL A 37 1.90 -11.78 -15.01
C VAL A 37 2.43 -12.46 -13.77
N GLU A 38 2.81 -13.73 -13.89
CA GLU A 38 3.40 -14.53 -12.82
C GLU A 38 4.74 -13.96 -12.38
N GLN A 39 5.55 -13.46 -13.33
CA GLN A 39 6.82 -12.81 -13.02
C GLN A 39 6.59 -11.48 -12.30
N MET A 40 5.65 -10.65 -12.80
CA MET A 40 5.28 -9.40 -12.16
C MET A 40 4.77 -9.62 -10.73
N GLN A 41 3.93 -10.65 -10.53
CA GLN A 41 3.44 -11.03 -9.22
C GLN A 41 4.59 -11.45 -8.31
N ALA A 42 5.49 -12.33 -8.78
CA ALA A 42 6.62 -12.79 -8.00
C ALA A 42 7.55 -11.64 -7.57
N GLU A 43 7.83 -10.69 -8.46
CA GLU A 43 8.64 -9.51 -8.15
C GLU A 43 7.99 -8.63 -7.07
N ILE A 44 6.69 -8.35 -7.18
CA ILE A 44 5.95 -7.57 -6.17
C ILE A 44 5.92 -8.31 -4.83
N VAL A 45 5.61 -9.61 -4.84
CA VAL A 45 5.56 -10.43 -3.63
C VAL A 45 6.92 -10.46 -2.95
N ASN A 46 8.01 -10.61 -3.70
CA ASN A 46 9.36 -10.60 -3.15
C ASN A 46 9.71 -9.23 -2.52
N ASP A 47 9.39 -8.10 -3.16
CA ASP A 47 9.61 -6.76 -2.58
C ASP A 47 8.81 -6.56 -1.28
N ILE A 48 7.53 -6.99 -1.28
CA ILE A 48 6.65 -6.95 -0.11
C ILE A 48 7.24 -7.77 1.04
N GLN A 49 7.61 -9.03 0.77
CA GLN A 49 8.06 -9.95 1.81
C GLN A 49 9.48 -9.64 2.30
N ALA A 50 10.30 -8.90 1.56
CA ALA A 50 11.65 -8.54 1.98
C ALA A 50 11.70 -7.55 3.16
N ASN A 51 10.58 -6.95 3.55
CA ASN A 51 10.54 -5.86 4.53
C ASN A 51 9.50 -6.09 5.63
N ASP A 52 9.77 -5.51 6.80
CA ASP A 52 8.77 -5.30 7.84
C ASP A 52 7.72 -4.31 7.34
N ARG A 53 6.44 -4.63 7.53
CA ARG A 53 5.36 -3.89 6.87
C ARG A 53 4.04 -4.00 7.59
N PHE A 54 3.16 -3.06 7.25
CA PHE A 54 1.77 -3.09 7.65
C PHE A 54 0.89 -3.31 6.42
N GLU A 55 0.00 -4.29 6.49
CA GLU A 55 -0.92 -4.65 5.41
C GLU A 55 -2.34 -4.28 5.83
N PHE A 56 -3.03 -3.53 4.98
CA PHE A 56 -4.46 -3.27 5.06
C PHE A 56 -5.15 -4.02 3.92
N LEU A 57 -6.15 -4.84 4.26
CA LEU A 57 -6.95 -5.58 3.29
C LEU A 57 -8.42 -5.25 3.49
N ALA A 58 -9.12 -4.91 2.41
CA ALA A 58 -10.57 -4.75 2.39
C ALA A 58 -11.19 -5.94 1.65
N ILE A 59 -12.00 -6.72 2.35
CA ILE A 59 -12.59 -7.97 1.85
C ILE A 59 -14.11 -7.80 1.81
N ASP A 60 -14.75 -8.12 0.68
CA ASP A 60 -16.21 -8.06 0.59
C ASP A 60 -16.87 -9.25 1.31
N ASP A 61 -18.20 -9.24 1.38
CA ASP A 61 -18.95 -10.26 2.11
C ASP A 61 -18.88 -11.65 1.44
N ALA A 62 -18.37 -11.72 0.20
CA ALA A 62 -18.10 -12.96 -0.51
C ALA A 62 -16.65 -13.47 -0.31
N GLY A 63 -15.85 -12.80 0.53
CA GLY A 63 -14.46 -13.16 0.78
C GLY A 63 -13.49 -12.69 -0.29
N LYS A 64 -13.92 -11.84 -1.25
CA LYS A 64 -13.06 -11.33 -2.32
C LYS A 64 -12.33 -10.07 -1.88
N LEU A 65 -11.02 -10.02 -2.13
CA LEU A 65 -10.22 -8.82 -1.88
C LEU A 65 -10.63 -7.68 -2.84
N ARG A 66 -11.08 -6.57 -2.29
CA ARG A 66 -11.51 -5.37 -3.03
C ARG A 66 -10.48 -4.25 -3.02
N ALA A 67 -9.69 -4.16 -1.96
CA ALA A 67 -8.59 -3.22 -1.90
C ALA A 67 -7.47 -3.76 -1.01
N MET A 68 -6.24 -3.38 -1.32
CA MET A 68 -5.07 -3.64 -0.49
C MET A 68 -4.19 -2.40 -0.39
N MET A 69 -3.51 -2.25 0.75
CA MET A 69 -2.48 -1.24 0.94
C MET A 69 -1.35 -1.83 1.78
N VAL A 70 -0.13 -1.71 1.28
CA VAL A 70 1.10 -2.10 1.98
C VAL A 70 1.83 -0.82 2.37
N LEU A 71 2.10 -0.68 3.66
CA LEU A 71 2.69 0.50 4.27
C LEU A 71 4.05 0.18 4.87
N TYR A 72 5.05 0.99 4.53
CA TYR A 72 6.41 0.88 5.05
C TYR A 72 6.74 2.09 5.91
N VAL A 73 7.59 1.86 6.92
CA VAL A 73 8.22 2.93 7.70
C VAL A 73 9.62 3.13 7.17
N ASP A 74 10.00 4.38 6.94
CA ASP A 74 11.31 4.76 6.44
C ASP A 74 11.75 6.10 7.07
N TYR A 75 13.00 6.46 6.87
CA TYR A 75 13.59 7.71 7.33
C TYR A 75 13.94 8.60 6.14
N ASP A 76 13.28 9.76 6.06
CA ASP A 76 13.62 10.80 5.10
C ASP A 76 14.50 11.87 5.78
N PRO A 77 15.64 12.28 5.18
CA PRO A 77 16.50 13.31 5.77
C PRO A 77 15.85 14.67 6.02
N HIS A 78 14.81 15.04 5.26
CA HIS A 78 14.10 16.31 5.36
C HIS A 78 12.90 16.23 6.31
N TYR A 79 12.24 15.08 6.38
CA TYR A 79 10.98 14.91 7.13
C TYR A 79 11.12 14.05 8.39
N GLY A 80 12.22 13.34 8.58
CA GLY A 80 12.44 12.39 9.66
C GLY A 80 11.79 11.03 9.40
N SER A 81 11.36 10.36 10.47
CA SER A 81 10.68 9.06 10.40
C SER A 81 9.27 9.21 9.84
N VAL A 82 8.95 8.46 8.78
CA VAL A 82 7.67 8.57 8.07
C VAL A 82 7.12 7.19 7.74
N ILE A 83 5.79 7.10 7.66
CA ILE A 83 5.12 5.96 7.03
C ILE A 83 4.60 6.37 5.65
N TYR A 84 4.75 5.51 4.66
CA TYR A 84 4.28 5.76 3.29
C TYR A 84 3.66 4.52 2.67
N THR A 85 2.83 4.73 1.64
CA THR A 85 2.24 3.66 0.86
C THR A 85 3.24 3.14 -0.18
N ARG A 86 3.72 1.91 0.00
CA ARG A 86 4.59 1.24 -0.98
C ARG A 86 3.77 0.66 -2.13
N TYR A 87 2.69 -0.05 -1.80
CA TYR A 87 1.75 -0.59 -2.77
C TYR A 87 0.32 -0.26 -2.35
N ALA A 88 -0.53 0.08 -3.31
CA ALA A 88 -1.96 0.20 -3.09
C ALA A 88 -2.73 -0.20 -4.34
N PHE A 89 -3.79 -0.97 -4.13
CA PHE A 89 -4.74 -1.33 -5.16
C PHE A 89 -6.16 -1.15 -4.64
N SER A 90 -7.08 -0.72 -5.51
CA SER A 90 -8.50 -0.54 -5.19
C SER A 90 -9.34 -0.86 -6.41
N ALA A 91 -10.20 -1.87 -6.33
CA ALA A 91 -11.18 -2.17 -7.38
C ALA A 91 -12.35 -1.18 -7.37
N GLU A 92 -12.57 -0.49 -6.25
CA GLU A 92 -13.69 0.41 -6.06
C GLU A 92 -13.22 1.79 -5.58
N PRO A 93 -13.89 2.87 -5.99
CA PRO A 93 -13.65 4.18 -5.41
C PRO A 93 -13.81 4.14 -3.89
N GLN A 94 -12.94 4.84 -3.16
CA GLN A 94 -12.99 5.00 -1.70
C GLN A 94 -12.68 3.77 -0.85
N ALA A 95 -12.46 2.56 -1.40
CA ALA A 95 -12.16 1.37 -0.59
C ALA A 95 -10.86 1.50 0.23
N LEU A 96 -9.91 2.32 -0.22
CA LEU A 96 -8.68 2.65 0.52
C LEU A 96 -8.83 3.75 1.58
N THR A 97 -9.99 4.40 1.69
CA THR A 97 -10.20 5.53 2.63
C THR A 97 -9.93 5.11 4.07
N GLN A 98 -10.38 3.92 4.46
CA GLN A 98 -10.14 3.40 5.80
C GLN A 98 -8.67 3.02 6.01
N GLY A 99 -7.98 2.57 4.96
CA GLY A 99 -6.53 2.34 4.97
C GLY A 99 -5.75 3.61 5.27
N TYR A 100 -6.04 4.72 4.59
CA TYR A 100 -5.38 6.00 4.86
C TYR A 100 -5.70 6.57 6.25
N ARG A 101 -6.93 6.38 6.75
CA ARG A 101 -7.28 6.74 8.13
C ARG A 101 -6.49 5.92 9.14
N TRP A 102 -6.35 4.62 8.89
CA TRP A 102 -5.55 3.73 9.73
C TRP A 102 -4.06 4.10 9.68
N MET A 103 -3.50 4.38 8.51
CA MET A 103 -2.12 4.85 8.35
C MET A 103 -1.82 6.08 9.21
N LYS A 104 -2.72 7.07 9.24
CA LYS A 104 -2.58 8.25 10.12
C LYS A 104 -2.57 7.89 11.61
N GLN A 105 -3.43 6.96 12.03
CA GLN A 105 -3.47 6.48 13.42
C GLN A 105 -2.21 5.70 13.78
N LEU A 106 -1.74 4.87 12.85
CA LEU A 106 -0.54 4.07 13.00
C LEU A 106 0.70 4.96 13.11
N ALA A 107 0.84 5.97 12.25
CA ALA A 107 1.91 6.95 12.31
C ALA A 107 2.01 7.64 13.68
N LYS A 108 0.85 8.02 14.26
CA LYS A 108 0.79 8.57 15.62
C LYS A 108 1.19 7.56 16.69
N SER A 109 0.71 6.33 16.57
CA SER A 109 0.96 5.27 17.56
C SER A 109 2.43 4.84 17.59
N LEU A 110 3.10 4.92 16.44
CA LEU A 110 4.53 4.64 16.28
C LEU A 110 5.42 5.87 16.56
N ASN A 111 4.84 7.00 16.99
CA ASN A 111 5.55 8.26 17.22
C ASN A 111 6.40 8.75 16.04
N LEU A 112 5.89 8.59 14.81
CA LEU A 112 6.56 9.05 13.59
C LEU A 112 6.43 10.58 13.43
N ASN A 113 7.31 11.18 12.63
CA ASN A 113 7.25 12.60 12.28
C ASN A 113 6.07 12.92 11.34
N GLY A 114 5.69 11.97 10.49
CA GLY A 114 4.58 12.19 9.56
C GLY A 114 4.21 10.96 8.75
N PHE A 115 3.35 11.19 7.75
CA PHE A 115 2.92 10.17 6.82
C PHE A 115 2.73 10.74 5.41
N ILE A 116 3.03 9.94 4.39
CA ILE A 116 2.94 10.35 2.98
C ILE A 116 1.70 9.72 2.37
N ILE A 117 0.77 10.55 1.88
CA ILE A 117 -0.35 10.09 1.07
C ILE A 117 0.05 10.16 -0.40
N THR A 118 0.01 9.01 -1.08
CA THR A 118 0.24 8.90 -2.52
C THR A 118 -1.09 8.63 -3.23
N ARG A 119 -1.42 9.43 -4.24
CA ARG A 119 -2.67 9.28 -5.01
C ARG A 119 -2.40 9.39 -6.50
N GLN A 120 -2.95 8.46 -7.27
CA GLN A 120 -3.07 8.61 -8.71
C GLN A 120 -4.20 9.59 -9.03
N ILE A 121 -3.88 10.66 -9.75
CA ILE A 121 -4.83 11.72 -10.14
C ILE A 121 -5.14 11.72 -11.65
N ALA A 122 -4.38 10.97 -12.44
CA ALA A 122 -4.64 10.67 -13.85
C ALA A 122 -3.90 9.37 -14.22
N ALA A 123 -4.21 8.79 -15.38
CA ALA A 123 -3.63 7.52 -15.86
C ALA A 123 -2.10 7.44 -15.65
N ASN A 124 -1.37 8.53 -15.93
CA ASN A 124 0.09 8.59 -15.81
C ASN A 124 0.56 9.66 -14.81
N LYS A 125 -0.27 10.04 -13.82
CA LYS A 125 0.09 11.08 -12.86
C LYS A 125 -0.20 10.65 -11.43
N ILE A 126 0.87 10.54 -10.65
CA ILE A 126 0.86 10.25 -9.23
C ILE A 126 1.30 11.50 -8.47
N VAL A 127 0.58 11.85 -7.41
CA VAL A 127 0.93 12.94 -6.50
C VAL A 127 1.13 12.35 -5.12
N SER A 128 2.27 12.69 -4.51
CA SER A 128 2.58 12.38 -3.12
C SER A 128 2.54 13.66 -2.29
N LYS A 129 1.92 13.61 -1.13
CA LYS A 129 1.87 14.72 -0.17
C LYS A 129 2.30 14.23 1.20
N PHE A 130 3.35 14.83 1.74
CA PHE A 130 3.73 14.68 3.15
C PHE A 130 2.73 15.40 4.06
N ASN A 131 2.37 14.74 5.15
CA ASN A 131 1.53 15.31 6.21
C ASN A 131 2.26 15.13 7.53
N GLU A 132 2.68 16.25 8.10
CA GLU A 132 3.34 16.29 9.40
C GLU A 132 2.34 15.92 10.51
N LEU A 133 2.82 15.17 11.50
CA LEU A 133 2.10 14.97 12.74
C LEU A 133 2.50 16.08 13.70
N HIS A 134 1.60 17.04 13.93
CA HIS A 134 1.82 18.01 15.01
C HIS A 134 2.00 17.24 16.32
N LYS A 135 3.18 17.38 16.95
CA LYS A 135 3.39 16.93 18.32
C LYS A 135 2.39 17.68 19.18
N GLN A 136 1.45 16.96 19.78
CA GLN A 136 0.70 17.53 20.90
C GLN A 136 1.73 17.76 22.00
N MET A 137 2.09 19.03 22.18
CA MET A 137 2.85 19.49 23.35
C MET A 137 2.03 19.29 24.61
#